data_AF-A0A7Y4ZRX6-F1
#
_entry.id   AF-A0A7Y4ZRX6-F1
#
_cell.length_a   1.000
_cell.length_b   1.000
_cell.length_c   1.000
_cell.angle_alpha   90.00
_cell.angle_beta   90.00
_cell.angle_gamma   90.00
#
_symmetry.space_group_name_H-M   'P 1'
#
loop_
_entity.id
_entity.type
_entity.pdbx_description
1 polymer ?
#
loop_
_entity_poly.entity_id
_entity_poly.type
_entity_poly.pdbx_seq_one_letter_code
_entity_poly.pdbx_strand_id
1 'polypeptide(L)'
;MSPQPQPPLPSVEIDLELARLKLLPSGEQTVLEGLPGSVVIRNRPATAGTIEVVNLNDASPLVELAVGVDGSFRGVVSGAVTDEFRLQASAYEKRSAPLDITARISGDAVETVQPSRPLACLTLEPAADLDFGETFVPKTLPLLLTSGCTAPVVLQDVKKRTGGSSWQVASPLPLTLAPGAKTTVNVVFTPAGAGVSREVLLLSFVSPETGTRPVSVRGLGSTDRCRGRSEQECVTLNSCRSAYASTCGCSCSTFAAADGKRYEAGAGCAACPATCFTYAACVAP
;
A
#
# COMPACT_ATOMS: atom_id res chain seq x y z
N MET A 1 27.99 -2.30 -31.15
CA MET A 1 27.62 -1.39 -30.05
C MET A 1 27.40 -2.25 -28.82
N SER A 2 28.25 -2.12 -27.81
CA SER A 2 28.04 -2.84 -26.54
C SER A 2 26.86 -2.19 -25.82
N PRO A 3 25.85 -2.95 -25.36
CA PRO A 3 24.76 -2.37 -24.58
C PRO A 3 25.35 -1.76 -23.31
N GLN A 4 25.05 -0.48 -23.08
CA GLN A 4 25.48 0.22 -21.88
C GLN A 4 24.79 -0.41 -20.67
N PRO A 5 25.49 -0.68 -19.55
CA PRO A 5 24.88 -1.18 -18.33
C PRO A 5 23.79 -0.20 -17.86
N GLN A 6 22.57 -0.72 -17.70
CA GLN A 6 21.47 0.08 -17.17
C GLN A 6 21.77 0.40 -15.70
N PRO A 7 21.69 1.68 -15.28
CA PRO A 7 21.90 2.03 -13.88
C PRO A 7 20.92 1.27 -12.98
N PRO A 8 21.34 0.83 -11.79
CA PRO A 8 20.45 0.15 -10.86
C PRO A 8 19.26 1.06 -10.52
N LEU A 9 18.06 0.48 -10.54
CA LEU A 9 16.84 1.20 -10.19
C LEU A 9 16.89 1.67 -8.72
N PRO A 10 16.22 2.78 -8.37
CA PRO A 10 16.10 3.19 -6.98
C PRO A 10 15.34 2.13 -6.17
N SER A 11 15.89 1.76 -5.02
CA SER A 11 15.30 0.84 -4.03
C SER A 11 15.22 1.50 -2.66
N VAL A 12 14.28 1.04 -1.85
CA VAL A 12 14.18 1.37 -0.42
C VAL A 12 14.38 0.06 0.34
N GLU A 13 15.33 0.04 1.25
CA GLU A 13 15.70 -1.14 2.05
C GLU A 13 15.67 -0.78 3.53
N ILE A 14 15.33 -1.76 4.37
CA ILE A 14 15.41 -1.64 5.84
C ILE A 14 16.51 -2.58 6.31
N ASP A 15 17.45 -2.06 7.08
CA ASP A 15 18.51 -2.83 7.72
C ASP A 15 18.10 -3.24 9.15
N LEU A 16 18.00 -4.54 9.38
CA LEU A 16 17.61 -5.10 10.67
C LEU A 16 18.68 -4.87 11.75
N GLU A 17 19.96 -4.84 11.40
CA GLU A 17 21.05 -4.69 12.39
C GLU A 17 21.03 -3.32 13.08
N LEU A 18 20.39 -2.35 12.43
CA LEU A 18 20.28 -0.97 12.89
C LEU A 18 18.91 -0.67 13.52
N ALA A 19 17.92 -1.55 13.34
CA ALA A 19 16.59 -1.47 13.94
C ALA A 19 16.56 -2.08 15.35
N ARG A 20 15.92 -1.40 16.30
CA ARG A 20 15.90 -1.77 17.72
C ARG A 20 14.51 -1.60 18.32
N LEU A 21 14.09 -2.60 19.10
CA LEU A 21 12.96 -2.55 20.00
C LEU A 21 13.46 -2.26 21.43
N LYS A 22 12.79 -1.33 22.12
CA LYS A 22 13.06 -0.99 23.52
C LYS A 22 11.79 -1.15 24.33
N LEU A 23 11.90 -1.85 25.47
CA LEU A 23 10.83 -1.95 26.47
C LEU A 23 10.53 -0.59 27.07
N LEU A 24 9.25 -0.22 27.11
CA LEU A 24 8.78 0.83 28.01
C LEU A 24 8.36 0.20 29.36
N PRO A 25 8.46 0.96 30.48
CA PRO A 25 8.11 0.45 31.80
C PRO A 25 6.67 -0.06 31.95
N SER A 26 5.76 0.39 31.07
CA SER A 26 4.35 -0.02 31.09
C SER A 26 4.08 -1.40 30.48
N GLY A 27 5.02 -1.97 29.71
CA GLY A 27 4.86 -3.28 29.03
C GLY A 27 3.85 -3.30 27.87
N GLU A 28 2.91 -2.36 27.80
CA GLU A 28 1.87 -2.25 26.77
C GLU A 28 2.28 -1.42 25.55
N GLN A 29 3.43 -0.75 25.63
CA GLN A 29 3.98 0.05 24.55
C GLN A 29 5.44 -0.30 24.34
N THR A 30 5.87 -0.16 23.08
CA THR A 30 7.24 -0.42 22.67
C THR A 30 7.78 0.80 21.96
N VAL A 31 9.02 1.18 22.27
CA VAL A 31 9.74 2.17 21.44
C VAL A 31 10.44 1.41 20.33
N LEU A 32 10.12 1.76 19.10
CA LEU A 32 10.85 1.33 17.92
C LEU A 32 11.82 2.45 17.51
N GLU A 33 13.08 2.09 17.31
CA GLU A 33 14.15 3.01 16.97
C GLU A 33 15.04 2.42 15.89
N GLY A 34 15.25 3.15 14.80
CA GLY A 34 16.27 2.87 13.81
C GLY A 34 17.43 3.83 13.98
N LEU A 35 18.64 3.30 14.12
CA LEU A 35 19.88 4.09 14.05
C LEU A 35 20.09 4.70 12.64
N PRO A 36 20.96 5.70 12.49
CA PRO A 36 21.36 6.19 11.17
C PRO A 36 21.78 5.03 10.26
N GLY A 37 21.24 5.01 9.03
CA GLY A 37 21.39 3.94 8.06
C GLY A 37 20.33 2.85 8.10
N SER A 38 19.42 2.85 9.09
CA SER A 38 18.38 1.80 9.20
C SER A 38 17.45 1.74 7.99
N VAL A 39 17.17 2.88 7.37
CA VAL A 39 16.48 2.95 6.08
C VAL A 39 17.45 3.48 5.05
N VAL A 40 17.73 2.67 4.03
CA VAL A 40 18.64 3.03 2.93
C VAL A 40 17.82 3.26 1.67
N ILE A 41 17.96 4.45 1.09
CA ILE A 41 17.42 4.78 -0.22
C ILE A 41 18.59 4.78 -1.21
N ARG A 42 18.70 3.73 -2.03
CA ARG A 42 19.80 3.63 -2.99
C ARG A 42 19.54 4.49 -4.23
N ASN A 43 20.63 4.98 -4.82
CA ASN A 43 20.62 5.72 -6.09
C ASN A 43 19.81 7.03 -6.08
N ARG A 44 19.64 7.64 -4.90
CA ARG A 44 19.03 8.96 -4.69
C ARG A 44 19.75 9.70 -3.55
N PRO A 45 19.73 11.05 -3.55
CA PRO A 45 20.23 11.83 -2.43
C PRO A 45 19.43 11.51 -1.15
N ALA A 46 20.11 11.59 -0.01
CA ALA A 46 19.51 11.50 1.32
C ALA A 46 18.26 12.38 1.39
N THR A 47 17.09 11.76 1.57
CA THR A 47 15.80 12.47 1.67
C THR A 47 14.94 11.75 2.67
N ALA A 48 14.13 12.52 3.39
CA ALA A 48 13.20 11.99 4.38
C ALA A 48 12.19 11.04 3.72
N GLY A 49 11.88 9.96 4.42
CA GLY A 49 10.85 9.00 4.04
C GLY A 49 9.86 8.80 5.19
N THR A 50 9.02 7.79 5.05
CA THR A 50 8.19 7.30 6.16
C THR A 50 8.42 5.81 6.36
N ILE A 51 8.24 5.35 7.59
CA ILE A 51 8.17 3.93 7.89
C ILE A 51 6.81 3.63 8.52
N GLU A 52 6.09 2.71 7.90
CA GLU A 52 4.82 2.17 8.38
C GLU A 52 5.13 1.04 9.34
N VAL A 53 4.54 1.06 10.54
CA VAL A 53 4.70 0.03 11.57
C VAL A 53 3.34 -0.52 11.96
N VAL A 54 3.22 -1.83 11.95
CA VAL A 54 2.00 -2.55 12.29
C VAL A 54 2.32 -3.64 13.31
N ASN A 55 1.59 -3.68 14.43
CA ASN A 55 1.59 -4.85 15.31
C ASN A 55 0.74 -5.96 14.66
N LEU A 56 1.34 -7.11 14.39
CA LEU A 56 0.71 -8.25 13.73
C LEU A 56 -0.09 -9.15 14.70
N ASN A 57 0.09 -8.96 16.00
CA ASN A 57 -0.55 -9.76 17.05
C ASN A 57 -1.94 -9.23 17.44
N ASP A 58 -2.27 -8.00 17.05
CA ASP A 58 -3.53 -7.36 17.41
C ASP A 58 -4.10 -6.50 16.25
N ALA A 59 -5.20 -5.81 16.55
CA ALA A 59 -5.87 -4.88 15.65
C ALA A 59 -5.48 -3.41 15.88
N SER A 60 -4.36 -3.14 16.56
CA SER A 60 -3.90 -1.77 16.82
C SER A 60 -3.69 -1.00 15.51
N PRO A 61 -3.96 0.32 15.48
CA PRO A 61 -3.79 1.13 14.27
C PRO A 61 -2.35 1.09 13.73
N LEU A 62 -2.21 1.27 12.41
CA LEU A 62 -0.91 1.48 11.78
C LEU A 62 -0.30 2.79 12.28
N VAL A 63 1.00 2.77 12.57
CA VAL A 63 1.78 3.96 12.97
C VAL A 63 2.68 4.36 11.81
N GLU A 64 2.63 5.61 11.38
CA GLU A 64 3.57 6.18 10.41
C GLU A 64 4.63 7.01 11.17
N LEU A 65 5.90 6.65 11.00
CA LEU A 65 7.03 7.38 11.59
C LEU A 65 7.81 8.09 10.49
N ALA A 66 8.28 9.31 10.79
CA ALA A 66 9.19 10.02 9.92
C ALA A 66 10.57 9.35 9.93
N VAL A 67 11.16 9.21 8.74
CA VAL A 67 12.53 8.75 8.55
C VAL A 67 13.40 9.97 8.29
N GLY A 68 14.43 10.16 9.11
CA GLY A 68 15.44 11.20 8.97
C GLY A 68 16.21 11.07 7.65
N VAL A 69 16.87 12.15 7.25
CA VAL A 69 17.72 12.15 6.04
C VAL A 69 18.87 11.14 6.14
N ASP A 70 19.31 10.83 7.35
CA ASP A 70 20.33 9.82 7.65
C ASP A 70 19.75 8.40 7.75
N GLY A 71 18.45 8.19 7.47
CA GLY A 71 17.79 6.89 7.56
C GLY A 71 17.37 6.48 8.97
N SER A 72 17.58 7.33 9.98
CA SER A 72 17.13 7.07 11.35
C SER A 72 15.63 7.27 11.52
N PHE A 73 15.02 6.63 12.51
CA PHE A 73 13.62 6.86 12.87
C PHE A 73 13.38 6.51 14.34
N ARG A 74 12.33 7.07 14.94
CA ARG A 74 11.95 6.73 16.31
C ARG A 74 10.47 6.96 16.54
N GLY A 75 9.82 6.04 17.24
CA GLY A 75 8.40 6.15 17.57
C GLY A 75 7.96 5.21 18.67
N VAL A 76 6.79 5.50 19.24
CA VAL A 76 6.10 4.59 20.15
C VAL A 76 5.05 3.84 19.36
N VAL A 77 4.99 2.52 19.55
CA VAL A 77 3.99 1.63 18.97
C VAL A 77 3.27 0.87 20.07
N SER A 78 1.99 0.57 19.83
CA SER A 78 1.17 -0.24 20.73
C SER A 78 1.59 -1.70 20.66
N GLY A 79 1.73 -2.34 21.81
CA GLY A 79 2.15 -3.74 21.91
C GLY A 79 3.37 -3.95 22.80
N ALA A 80 3.52 -5.19 23.24
CA ALA A 80 4.70 -5.64 23.97
C ALA A 80 5.88 -5.80 23.01
N VAL A 81 7.11 -5.73 23.52
CA VAL A 81 8.32 -5.96 22.68
C VAL A 81 8.37 -7.36 22.09
N THR A 82 7.71 -8.33 22.72
CA THR A 82 7.58 -9.72 22.27
C THR A 82 6.53 -9.90 21.19
N ASP A 83 5.72 -8.87 20.92
CA ASP A 83 4.85 -8.89 19.77
C ASP A 83 5.67 -8.86 18.49
N GLU A 84 5.00 -9.20 17.40
CA GLU A 84 5.57 -9.20 16.09
C GLU A 84 5.16 -7.93 15.35
N PHE A 85 6.14 -7.15 14.91
CA PHE A 85 5.91 -5.90 14.21
C PHE A 85 6.33 -6.03 12.76
N ARG A 86 5.47 -5.59 11.85
CA ARG A 86 5.79 -5.41 10.44
C ARG A 86 6.18 -3.97 10.18
N LEU A 87 7.35 -3.80 9.57
CA LEU A 87 7.91 -2.53 9.14
C LEU A 87 7.87 -2.47 7.61
N GLN A 88 7.48 -1.34 7.06
CA GLN A 88 7.59 -1.09 5.63
C GLN A 88 7.92 0.36 5.36
N ALA A 89 9.11 0.60 4.81
CA ALA A 89 9.60 1.94 4.53
C ALA A 89 9.13 2.39 3.15
N SER A 90 8.88 3.69 3.00
CA SER A 90 8.52 4.29 1.73
C SER A 90 9.21 5.62 1.50
N ALA A 91 9.67 5.82 0.28
CA ALA A 91 10.26 7.07 -0.20
C ALA A 91 10.11 7.14 -1.72
N TYR A 92 9.81 8.31 -2.27
CA TYR A 92 9.69 8.54 -3.72
C TYR A 92 8.82 7.52 -4.45
N GLU A 93 7.64 7.22 -3.89
CA GLU A 93 6.69 6.23 -4.45
C GLU A 93 7.23 4.79 -4.52
N LYS A 94 8.42 4.53 -3.97
CA LYS A 94 8.97 3.19 -3.76
C LYS A 94 8.69 2.76 -2.33
N ARG A 95 8.51 1.45 -2.17
CA ARG A 95 8.35 0.79 -0.88
C ARG A 95 9.42 -0.28 -0.74
N SER A 96 9.89 -0.48 0.48
CA SER A 96 10.69 -1.65 0.80
C SER A 96 9.83 -2.92 0.74
N ALA A 97 10.49 -4.07 0.67
CA ALA A 97 9.86 -5.30 1.10
C ALA A 97 9.39 -5.16 2.57
N PRO A 98 8.28 -5.80 2.96
CA PRO A 98 7.89 -5.88 4.36
C PRO A 98 8.98 -6.58 5.18
N LEU A 99 9.34 -6.02 6.32
CA LEU A 99 10.26 -6.60 7.29
C LEU A 99 9.50 -6.89 8.58
N ASP A 100 9.39 -8.16 8.94
CA ASP A 100 8.81 -8.57 10.21
C ASP A 100 9.91 -8.68 11.27
N ILE A 101 9.68 -8.14 12.46
CA ILE A 101 10.61 -8.16 13.59
C ILE A 101 9.88 -8.53 14.88
N THR A 102 10.62 -9.06 15.85
CA THR A 102 10.18 -9.27 17.23
C THR A 102 11.37 -9.14 18.16
N ALA A 103 11.15 -9.07 19.47
CA ALA A 103 12.23 -9.10 20.44
C ALA A 103 12.44 -10.50 21.03
N ARG A 104 13.71 -10.91 21.12
CA ARG A 104 14.16 -11.99 21.99
C ARG A 104 14.70 -11.37 23.29
N ILE A 105 14.18 -11.82 24.42
CA ILE A 105 14.60 -11.34 25.74
C ILE A 105 15.50 -12.40 26.39
N SER A 106 16.68 -11.99 26.85
CA SER A 106 17.62 -12.85 27.60
C SER A 106 18.15 -12.08 28.81
N GLY A 107 17.61 -12.36 30.00
CA GLY A 107 17.83 -11.52 31.18
C GLY A 107 17.30 -10.11 30.92
N ASP A 108 18.16 -9.10 31.13
CA ASP A 108 17.83 -7.69 30.84
C ASP A 108 18.10 -7.28 29.38
N ALA A 109 18.68 -8.18 28.57
CA ALA A 109 19.00 -7.89 27.18
C ALA A 109 17.77 -8.09 26.27
N VAL A 110 17.56 -7.11 25.38
CA VAL A 110 16.50 -7.11 24.37
C VAL A 110 17.16 -7.10 23.00
N GLU A 111 17.06 -8.21 22.29
CA GLU A 111 17.61 -8.38 20.95
C GLU A 111 16.49 -8.31 19.92
N THR A 112 16.63 -7.47 18.89
CA THR A 112 15.66 -7.41 17.79
C THR A 112 16.03 -8.45 16.75
N VAL A 113 15.09 -9.33 16.41
CA VAL A 113 15.31 -10.46 15.50
C VAL A 113 14.17 -10.57 14.50
N GLN A 114 14.43 -11.22 13.36
CA GLN A 114 13.36 -11.67 12.48
C GLN A 114 12.63 -12.88 13.10
N PRO A 115 11.29 -12.92 13.09
CA PRO A 115 10.53 -14.05 13.60
C PRO A 115 10.73 -15.26 12.69
N SER A 116 10.93 -16.44 13.29
CA SER A 116 11.00 -17.70 12.54
C SER A 116 9.63 -18.03 11.95
N ARG A 117 9.60 -18.29 10.66
CA ARG A 117 8.37 -18.53 9.89
C ARG A 117 8.30 -20.01 9.46
N PRO A 118 7.45 -20.86 10.08
CA PRO A 118 7.27 -22.28 9.68
C PRO A 118 6.89 -22.40 8.20
N LEU A 119 7.12 -23.52 7.50
CA LEU A 119 6.92 -23.63 6.04
C LEU A 119 7.94 -22.85 5.19
N ALA A 120 9.24 -23.01 5.47
CA ALA A 120 10.30 -22.43 4.64
C ALA A 120 10.25 -22.89 3.17
N CYS A 121 9.63 -24.04 2.90
CA CYS A 121 9.41 -24.59 1.57
C CYS A 121 8.28 -23.92 0.77
N LEU A 122 7.50 -23.02 1.36
CA LEU A 122 6.43 -22.28 0.68
C LEU A 122 6.91 -20.89 0.27
N THR A 123 6.76 -20.57 -1.01
CA THR A 123 7.08 -19.24 -1.56
C THR A 123 5.81 -18.48 -1.96
N LEU A 124 5.77 -17.19 -1.67
CA LEU A 124 4.70 -16.27 -2.04
C LEU A 124 5.22 -15.26 -3.06
N GLU A 125 4.47 -15.05 -4.14
CA GLU A 125 4.79 -14.07 -5.19
C GLU A 125 3.56 -13.21 -5.54
N PRO A 126 3.66 -11.86 -5.52
CA PRO A 126 4.81 -11.07 -5.04
C PRO A 126 5.10 -11.29 -3.55
N ALA A 127 6.31 -10.93 -3.12
CA ALA A 127 6.84 -11.23 -1.79
C ALA A 127 6.08 -10.47 -0.68
N ALA A 128 5.00 -11.08 -0.19
CA ALA A 128 4.19 -10.63 0.95
C ALA A 128 3.71 -9.17 0.88
N ASP A 129 3.64 -8.59 -0.32
CA ASP A 129 3.20 -7.21 -0.57
C ASP A 129 2.40 -7.14 -1.88
N LEU A 130 1.16 -6.68 -1.80
CA LEU A 130 0.30 -6.42 -2.96
C LEU A 130 -0.07 -4.95 -3.02
N ASP A 131 0.44 -4.25 -4.04
CA ASP A 131 0.06 -2.89 -4.35
C ASP A 131 -0.97 -2.87 -5.48
N PHE A 132 -2.21 -2.51 -5.13
CA PHE A 132 -3.31 -2.37 -6.08
C PHE A 132 -3.20 -1.07 -6.87
N GLY A 133 -2.32 -0.15 -6.49
CA GLY A 133 -2.20 1.17 -7.07
C GLY A 133 -3.49 1.97 -6.91
N GLU A 134 -3.65 2.97 -7.78
CA GLU A 134 -4.85 3.79 -7.82
C GLU A 134 -5.97 3.12 -8.62
N THR A 135 -7.18 3.11 -8.07
CA THR A 135 -8.38 2.65 -8.77
C THR A 135 -9.65 3.30 -8.23
N PHE A 136 -10.67 3.42 -9.08
CA PHE A 136 -12.03 3.81 -8.70
C PHE A 136 -12.99 2.60 -8.65
N VAL A 137 -12.64 1.50 -9.30
CA VAL A 137 -13.44 0.28 -9.37
C VAL A 137 -12.76 -0.86 -8.62
N PRO A 138 -13.49 -1.93 -8.23
CA PRO A 138 -12.88 -3.12 -7.67
C PRO A 138 -11.75 -3.64 -8.56
N LYS A 139 -10.60 -3.93 -7.96
CA LYS A 139 -9.43 -4.49 -8.64
C LYS A 139 -9.01 -5.77 -7.96
N THR A 140 -8.69 -6.79 -8.74
CA THR A 140 -8.21 -8.09 -8.24
C THR A 140 -6.75 -8.26 -8.59
N LEU A 141 -5.94 -8.66 -7.60
CA LEU A 141 -4.56 -9.08 -7.81
C LEU A 141 -4.37 -10.51 -7.30
N PRO A 142 -3.61 -11.34 -8.03
CA PRO A 142 -3.28 -12.68 -7.59
C PRO A 142 -2.07 -12.66 -6.64
N LEU A 143 -2.14 -13.46 -5.58
CA LEU A 143 -1.00 -13.90 -4.79
C LEU A 143 -0.69 -15.35 -5.15
N LEU A 144 0.43 -15.59 -5.84
CA LEU A 144 0.87 -16.91 -6.23
C LEU A 144 1.54 -17.61 -5.03
N LEU A 145 1.05 -18.79 -4.69
CA LEU A 145 1.66 -19.70 -3.73
C LEU A 145 2.33 -20.83 -4.50
N THR A 146 3.62 -21.05 -4.24
CA THR A 146 4.40 -22.16 -4.81
C THR A 146 4.87 -23.07 -3.68
N SER A 147 4.44 -24.33 -3.71
CA SER A 147 4.87 -25.34 -2.73
C SER A 147 6.13 -26.04 -3.21
N GLY A 148 7.27 -25.78 -2.56
CA GLY A 148 8.47 -26.62 -2.62
C GLY A 148 8.48 -27.71 -1.55
N CYS A 149 7.37 -27.89 -0.83
CA CYS A 149 7.26 -28.85 0.27
C CYS A 149 7.10 -30.28 -0.25
N THR A 150 7.56 -31.26 0.52
CA THR A 150 7.40 -32.70 0.21
C THR A 150 6.03 -33.25 0.65
N ALA A 151 5.34 -32.54 1.53
CA ALA A 151 3.99 -32.84 2.00
C ALA A 151 3.00 -31.76 1.51
N PRO A 152 1.69 -32.07 1.43
CA PRO A 152 0.68 -31.09 1.04
C PRO A 152 0.64 -29.87 1.98
N VAL A 153 0.58 -28.69 1.39
CA VAL A 153 0.41 -27.43 2.12
C VAL A 153 -1.08 -27.11 2.19
N VAL A 154 -1.61 -26.89 3.40
CA VAL A 154 -3.03 -26.56 3.60
C VAL A 154 -3.15 -25.14 4.13
N LEU A 155 -3.66 -24.24 3.28
CA LEU A 155 -4.10 -22.90 3.66
C LEU A 155 -5.52 -23.01 4.21
N GLN A 156 -5.66 -22.89 5.53
CA GLN A 156 -6.91 -23.08 6.24
C GLN A 156 -7.84 -21.87 6.11
N ASP A 157 -7.28 -20.67 6.31
CA ASP A 157 -8.03 -19.42 6.38
C ASP A 157 -7.14 -18.23 6.02
N VAL A 158 -7.77 -17.11 5.65
CA VAL A 158 -7.10 -15.82 5.45
C VAL A 158 -7.86 -14.73 6.18
N LYS A 159 -7.29 -14.26 7.29
CA LYS A 159 -7.92 -13.24 8.14
C LYS A 159 -7.41 -11.85 7.80
N LYS A 160 -8.28 -10.86 7.87
CA LYS A 160 -7.89 -9.44 7.87
C LYS A 160 -7.50 -9.06 9.29
N ARG A 161 -6.36 -8.41 9.46
CA ARG A 161 -5.88 -8.01 10.79
C ARG A 161 -6.81 -7.01 11.47
N THR A 162 -7.21 -5.94 10.78
CA THR A 162 -8.15 -4.93 11.33
C THR A 162 -9.60 -5.14 10.91
N GLY A 163 -9.85 -5.98 9.89
CA GLY A 163 -11.20 -6.27 9.42
C GLY A 163 -11.73 -5.29 8.37
N GLY A 164 -10.89 -4.43 7.80
CA GLY A 164 -11.30 -3.37 6.86
C GLY A 164 -12.19 -3.88 5.71
N SER A 165 -13.31 -3.20 5.43
CA SER A 165 -14.30 -3.63 4.44
C SER A 165 -13.84 -3.53 2.98
N SER A 166 -12.82 -2.71 2.71
CA SER A 166 -12.24 -2.50 1.37
C SER A 166 -11.51 -3.73 0.81
N TRP A 167 -11.30 -4.78 1.64
CA TRP A 167 -10.48 -5.94 1.31
C TRP A 167 -11.30 -7.23 1.38
N GLN A 168 -11.18 -8.06 0.35
CA GLN A 168 -11.82 -9.37 0.27
C GLN A 168 -10.87 -10.42 -0.32
N VAL A 169 -10.90 -11.64 0.21
CA VAL A 169 -10.27 -12.81 -0.41
C VAL A 169 -11.34 -13.54 -1.22
N ALA A 170 -11.13 -13.64 -2.53
CA ALA A 170 -12.08 -14.22 -3.48
C ALA A 170 -11.79 -15.70 -3.82
N SER A 171 -10.71 -16.27 -3.30
CA SER A 171 -10.41 -17.70 -3.45
C SER A 171 -11.18 -18.54 -2.43
N PRO A 172 -11.67 -19.73 -2.81
CA PRO A 172 -12.30 -20.66 -1.87
C PRO A 172 -11.27 -21.18 -0.86
N LEU A 173 -11.68 -21.27 0.41
CA LEU A 173 -10.88 -21.78 1.52
C LEU A 173 -11.70 -22.84 2.30
N PRO A 174 -11.07 -23.87 2.87
CA PRO A 174 -9.63 -24.16 2.85
C PRO A 174 -9.12 -24.59 1.47
N LEU A 175 -7.84 -24.34 1.20
CA LEU A 175 -7.16 -24.68 -0.05
C LEU A 175 -5.98 -25.60 0.22
N THR A 176 -5.87 -26.69 -0.53
CA THR A 176 -4.76 -27.65 -0.43
C THR A 176 -3.88 -27.60 -1.68
N LEU A 177 -2.57 -27.43 -1.49
CA LEU A 177 -1.56 -27.49 -2.54
C LEU A 177 -0.81 -28.81 -2.42
N ALA A 178 -0.82 -29.60 -3.48
CA ALA A 178 0.04 -30.78 -3.56
C ALA A 178 1.54 -30.39 -3.55
N PRO A 179 2.45 -31.33 -3.21
CA PRO A 179 3.89 -31.13 -3.37
C PRO A 179 4.26 -30.64 -4.78
N GLY A 180 5.10 -29.62 -4.90
CA GLY A 180 5.52 -29.04 -6.18
C GLY A 180 4.46 -28.19 -6.89
N ALA A 181 3.22 -28.14 -6.39
CA ALA A 181 2.13 -27.44 -7.05
C ALA A 181 2.19 -25.92 -6.84
N LYS A 182 1.48 -25.20 -7.71
CA LYS A 182 1.26 -23.77 -7.63
C LYS A 182 -0.24 -23.45 -7.65
N THR A 183 -0.64 -22.41 -6.95
CA THR A 183 -2.03 -21.91 -6.96
C THR A 183 -2.07 -20.42 -6.64
N THR A 184 -3.21 -19.77 -6.88
CA THR A 184 -3.39 -18.34 -6.62
C THR A 184 -4.45 -18.08 -5.57
N VAL A 185 -4.12 -17.21 -4.61
CA VAL A 185 -5.08 -16.57 -3.72
C VAL A 185 -5.43 -15.21 -4.31
N ASN A 186 -6.66 -15.04 -4.79
CA ASN A 186 -7.12 -13.80 -5.38
C ASN A 186 -7.58 -12.84 -4.30
N VAL A 187 -6.99 -11.65 -4.26
CA VAL A 187 -7.34 -10.59 -3.33
C VAL A 187 -8.00 -9.46 -4.11
N VAL A 188 -9.14 -8.98 -3.61
CA VAL A 188 -9.93 -7.89 -4.18
C VAL A 188 -9.80 -6.66 -3.31
N PHE A 189 -9.44 -5.55 -3.93
CA PHE A 189 -9.54 -4.21 -3.36
C PHE A 189 -10.76 -3.50 -3.93
N THR A 190 -11.68 -3.10 -3.06
CA THR A 190 -12.85 -2.28 -3.40
C THR A 190 -12.72 -0.94 -2.68
N PRO A 191 -12.39 0.16 -3.39
CA PRO A 191 -12.27 1.47 -2.77
C PRO A 191 -13.57 1.91 -2.11
N ALA A 192 -13.53 2.29 -0.82
CA ALA A 192 -14.66 2.89 -0.12
C ALA A 192 -14.85 4.39 -0.44
N GLY A 193 -13.83 5.03 -1.01
CA GLY A 193 -13.77 6.45 -1.32
C GLY A 193 -12.35 6.85 -1.74
N ALA A 194 -12.10 8.14 -1.93
CA ALA A 194 -10.74 8.63 -2.18
C ALA A 194 -9.83 8.42 -0.96
N GLY A 195 -8.58 8.04 -1.20
CA GLY A 195 -7.56 7.91 -0.16
C GLY A 195 -6.92 6.53 -0.09
N VAL A 196 -5.84 6.43 0.69
CA VAL A 196 -5.06 5.20 0.83
C VAL A 196 -5.76 4.26 1.81
N SER A 197 -6.07 3.05 1.36
CA SER A 197 -6.46 1.92 2.19
C SER A 197 -5.27 0.98 2.39
N ARG A 198 -5.10 0.48 3.61
CA ARG A 198 -4.06 -0.48 3.98
C ARG A 198 -4.66 -1.57 4.85
N GLU A 199 -4.12 -2.77 4.76
CA GLU A 199 -4.47 -3.91 5.63
C GLU A 199 -3.32 -4.93 5.61
N VAL A 200 -3.32 -5.83 6.59
CA VAL A 200 -2.48 -7.04 6.55
C VAL A 200 -3.40 -8.27 6.52
N LEU A 201 -3.20 -9.11 5.52
CA LEU A 201 -3.85 -10.42 5.41
C LEU A 201 -2.99 -11.47 6.11
N LEU A 202 -3.57 -12.17 7.08
CA LEU A 202 -2.94 -13.23 7.86
C LEU A 202 -3.35 -14.58 7.27
N LEU A 203 -2.49 -15.17 6.45
CA LEU A 203 -2.70 -16.50 5.85
C LEU A 203 -2.34 -17.57 6.87
N SER A 204 -3.33 -18.35 7.32
CA SER A 204 -3.15 -19.40 8.34
C SER A 204 -2.99 -20.77 7.69
N PHE A 205 -1.87 -21.43 7.95
CA PHE A 205 -1.55 -22.76 7.47
C PHE A 205 -1.60 -23.76 8.61
N VAL A 206 -2.01 -24.99 8.28
CA VAL A 206 -2.14 -26.09 9.25
C VAL A 206 -1.37 -27.35 8.86
N SER A 207 -0.75 -27.36 7.67
CA SER A 207 0.05 -28.48 7.16
C SER A 207 1.11 -27.98 6.16
N PRO A 208 2.29 -28.62 6.10
CA PRO A 208 2.79 -29.64 7.04
C PRO A 208 3.11 -29.11 8.45
N GLU A 209 3.22 -27.80 8.59
CA GLU A 209 3.45 -27.12 9.87
C GLU A 209 2.36 -26.07 10.07
N THR A 210 2.01 -25.82 11.34
CA THR A 210 1.12 -24.71 11.69
C THR A 210 1.90 -23.39 11.63
N GLY A 211 1.30 -22.37 11.03
CA GLY A 211 1.96 -21.07 10.96
C GLY A 211 1.12 -20.02 10.25
N THR A 212 1.51 -18.76 10.42
CA THR A 212 0.86 -17.63 9.77
C THR A 212 1.86 -16.91 8.85
N ARG A 213 1.38 -16.47 7.68
CA ARG A 213 2.12 -15.58 6.77
C ARG A 213 1.35 -14.27 6.61
N PRO A 214 1.88 -13.12 7.06
CA PRO A 214 1.24 -11.84 6.81
C PRO A 214 1.59 -11.35 5.41
N VAL A 215 0.61 -10.78 4.73
CA VAL A 215 0.73 -10.15 3.42
C VAL A 215 0.20 -8.73 3.52
N SER A 216 1.05 -7.75 3.26
CA SER A 216 0.67 -6.34 3.22
C SER A 216 -0.15 -6.09 1.97
N VAL A 217 -1.26 -5.37 2.10
CA VAL A 217 -2.06 -4.93 0.96
C VAL A 217 -2.27 -3.43 1.05
N ARG A 218 -2.09 -2.74 -0.08
CA ARG A 218 -2.27 -1.29 -0.21
C ARG A 218 -3.01 -0.97 -1.49
N GLY A 219 -3.92 0.00 -1.41
CA GLY A 219 -4.66 0.51 -2.56
C GLY A 219 -5.02 1.97 -2.36
N LEU A 220 -5.00 2.75 -3.44
CA LEU A 220 -5.43 4.14 -3.43
C LEU A 220 -6.79 4.23 -4.13
N GLY A 221 -7.82 4.60 -3.38
CA GLY A 221 -9.08 4.98 -3.98
C GLY A 221 -8.96 6.35 -4.64
N SER A 222 -9.49 6.49 -5.85
CA SER A 222 -9.59 7.77 -6.56
C SER A 222 -11.04 8.25 -6.58
N THR A 223 -11.27 9.56 -6.66
CA THR A 223 -12.56 10.13 -7.08
C THR A 223 -12.61 10.37 -8.59
N ASP A 224 -11.46 10.32 -9.28
CA ASP A 224 -11.38 10.50 -10.72
C ASP A 224 -11.79 9.22 -11.44
N ARG A 225 -13.07 9.16 -11.81
CA ARG A 225 -13.67 8.05 -12.56
C ARG A 225 -13.09 7.88 -13.97
N CYS A 226 -12.32 8.86 -14.42
CA CYS A 226 -11.80 8.96 -15.78
C CYS A 226 -10.32 8.63 -15.93
N ARG A 227 -9.60 8.51 -14.81
CA ARG A 227 -8.18 8.20 -14.85
C ARG A 227 -7.91 6.82 -15.45
N GLY A 228 -7.15 6.78 -16.54
CA GLY A 228 -6.78 5.54 -17.24
C GLY A 228 -7.84 4.99 -18.20
N ARG A 229 -8.93 5.73 -18.48
CA ARG A 229 -9.93 5.39 -19.50
C ARG A 229 -9.74 6.23 -20.76
N SER A 230 -10.29 5.75 -21.87
CA SER A 230 -10.41 6.57 -23.08
C SER A 230 -11.46 7.67 -22.91
N GLU A 231 -11.32 8.75 -23.67
CA GLU A 231 -12.24 9.89 -23.67
C GLU A 231 -13.70 9.46 -23.92
N GLN A 232 -13.90 8.47 -24.79
CA GLN A 232 -15.22 7.96 -25.17
C GLN A 232 -15.89 7.13 -24.06
N GLU A 233 -15.10 6.41 -23.25
CA GLU A 233 -15.57 5.70 -22.04
C GLU A 233 -15.91 6.69 -20.91
N CYS A 234 -15.20 7.81 -20.83
CA CYS A 234 -15.46 8.87 -19.86
C CYS A 234 -16.75 9.64 -20.13
N VAL A 235 -17.02 9.95 -21.39
CA VAL A 235 -18.23 10.66 -21.82
C VAL A 235 -19.49 9.82 -21.57
N THR A 236 -19.41 8.49 -21.75
CA THR A 236 -20.55 7.58 -21.54
C THR A 236 -20.85 7.30 -20.07
N LEU A 237 -19.88 7.46 -19.17
CA LEU A 237 -20.04 7.25 -17.72
C LEU A 237 -20.78 8.38 -16.98
N ASN A 238 -21.27 9.42 -17.68
CA ASN A 238 -21.89 10.62 -17.09
C ASN A 238 -21.04 11.32 -16.00
N SER A 239 -19.76 10.98 -15.89
CA SER A 239 -18.87 11.42 -14.81
C SER A 239 -18.27 12.81 -15.03
N CYS A 240 -18.31 13.33 -16.25
CA CYS A 240 -17.85 14.69 -16.56
C CYS A 240 -18.89 15.79 -16.25
N ARG A 241 -20.08 15.48 -15.72
CA ARG A 241 -21.12 16.50 -15.49
C ARG A 241 -21.14 17.17 -14.10
N SER A 242 -20.31 16.78 -13.12
CA SER A 242 -20.35 17.49 -11.82
C SER A 242 -19.11 17.51 -10.91
N ALA A 243 -17.97 16.89 -11.26
CA ALA A 243 -16.86 16.76 -10.28
C ALA A 243 -15.70 17.76 -10.40
N TYR A 244 -15.67 18.66 -11.40
CA TYR A 244 -14.57 19.63 -11.57
C TYR A 244 -15.05 21.04 -11.95
N ALA A 245 -16.04 21.57 -11.21
CA ALA A 245 -16.44 22.97 -11.32
C ALA A 245 -15.86 23.88 -10.21
N SER A 246 -15.03 23.37 -9.31
CA SER A 246 -14.64 24.16 -8.13
C SER A 246 -13.21 23.98 -7.66
N THR A 247 -12.22 24.05 -8.55
CA THR A 247 -10.91 24.68 -8.23
C THR A 247 -10.20 25.01 -9.54
N CYS A 248 -9.74 26.25 -9.66
CA CYS A 248 -9.18 26.86 -10.86
C CYS A 248 -8.16 25.99 -11.62
N GLY A 249 -8.31 25.88 -12.95
CA GLY A 249 -7.18 25.61 -13.83
C GLY A 249 -7.39 24.74 -15.08
N CYS A 250 -8.55 24.10 -15.31
CA CYS A 250 -8.77 23.40 -16.57
C CYS A 250 -9.33 24.37 -17.62
N SER A 251 -8.42 25.01 -18.35
CA SER A 251 -8.72 25.50 -19.69
C SER A 251 -9.14 24.30 -20.54
N CYS A 252 -10.44 24.16 -20.81
CA CYS A 252 -10.91 23.44 -21.99
C CYS A 252 -10.34 24.19 -23.20
N SER A 253 -9.15 23.79 -23.65
CA SER A 253 -8.73 24.14 -24.99
C SER A 253 -9.79 23.56 -25.92
N THR A 254 -10.33 24.42 -26.76
CA THR A 254 -11.29 24.10 -27.80
C THR A 254 -10.82 22.88 -28.59
N PHE A 255 -11.48 21.73 -28.43
CA PHE A 255 -11.29 20.61 -29.34
C PHE A 255 -12.46 20.54 -30.31
N ALA A 256 -12.10 20.55 -31.60
CA ALA A 256 -13.01 20.37 -32.70
C ALA A 256 -13.62 18.96 -32.60
N ALA A 257 -14.95 18.88 -32.66
CA ALA A 257 -15.63 17.61 -32.87
C ALA A 257 -15.18 17.00 -34.21
N ALA A 258 -15.24 15.67 -34.32
CA ALA A 258 -14.84 14.90 -35.50
C ALA A 258 -15.65 15.22 -36.78
N ASP A 259 -16.56 16.19 -36.74
CA ASP A 259 -17.30 16.76 -37.86
C ASP A 259 -16.64 18.04 -38.44
N GLY A 260 -15.51 18.50 -37.87
CA GLY A 260 -14.76 19.65 -38.35
C GLY A 260 -15.42 21.01 -38.10
N LYS A 261 -16.44 21.10 -37.22
CA LYS A 261 -17.12 22.37 -36.94
C LYS A 261 -16.63 23.01 -35.63
N ARG A 262 -16.36 24.33 -35.69
CA ARG A 262 -16.19 25.20 -34.51
C ARG A 262 -17.58 25.64 -34.04
N TYR A 263 -17.89 25.43 -32.77
CA TYR A 263 -19.11 25.93 -32.14
C TYR A 263 -18.73 27.12 -31.25
N GLU A 264 -19.15 28.33 -31.65
CA GLU A 264 -19.08 29.51 -30.79
C GLU A 264 -20.14 29.41 -29.68
N ALA A 265 -19.80 29.91 -28.50
CA ALA A 265 -20.68 29.89 -27.33
C ALA A 265 -21.89 30.82 -27.56
N GLY A 266 -22.98 30.25 -28.07
CA GLY A 266 -24.28 30.91 -28.20
C GLY A 266 -25.19 30.65 -27.01
N ALA A 267 -25.55 31.73 -26.31
CA ALA A 267 -26.74 31.93 -25.46
C ALA A 267 -27.29 30.68 -24.72
N GLY A 268 -26.69 30.36 -23.57
CA GLY A 268 -27.20 29.33 -22.67
C GLY A 268 -26.84 29.46 -21.18
N CYS A 269 -26.23 30.57 -20.76
CA CYS A 269 -25.91 30.84 -19.35
C CYS A 269 -27.06 31.59 -18.64
N ALA A 270 -28.27 31.03 -18.65
CA ALA A 270 -29.44 31.63 -17.98
C ALA A 270 -29.81 30.95 -16.65
N ALA A 271 -28.88 30.24 -16.00
CA ALA A 271 -29.13 29.60 -14.71
C ALA A 271 -27.91 29.66 -13.78
N CYS A 272 -27.42 30.88 -13.50
CA CYS A 272 -26.63 31.13 -12.30
C CYS A 272 -27.53 31.83 -11.27
N PRO A 273 -27.71 31.29 -10.04
CA PRO A 273 -28.44 32.00 -9.00
C PRO A 273 -27.71 33.30 -8.64
N ALA A 274 -28.49 34.36 -8.37
CA ALA A 274 -28.07 35.76 -8.24
C ALA A 274 -27.19 36.10 -7.01
N THR A 275 -26.49 35.14 -6.41
CA THR A 275 -25.68 35.34 -5.20
C THR A 275 -24.18 35.53 -5.45
N CYS A 276 -23.73 35.54 -6.71
CA CYS A 276 -22.32 35.71 -7.08
C CYS A 276 -21.97 37.08 -7.67
N PHE A 277 -22.65 38.16 -7.27
CA PHE A 277 -22.20 39.52 -7.57
C PHE A 277 -21.55 40.14 -6.33
N THR A 278 -20.23 40.09 -6.26
CA THR A 278 -19.41 41.23 -5.83
C THR A 278 -17.95 40.98 -6.17
N TYR A 279 -17.34 42.01 -6.76
CA TYR A 279 -15.94 42.19 -7.11
C TYR A 279 -15.41 41.68 -8.46
N ALA A 280 -14.69 42.61 -9.07
CA ALA A 280 -13.84 42.55 -10.26
C ALA A 280 -14.54 42.72 -11.61
N ALA A 281 -14.67 44.00 -11.98
CA ALA A 281 -14.82 44.47 -13.34
C ALA A 281 -13.73 43.90 -14.26
N CYS A 282 -14.12 43.30 -15.38
CA CYS A 282 -13.29 43.25 -16.57
C CYS A 282 -13.88 44.22 -17.59
N VAL A 283 -13.05 45.18 -17.98
CA VAL A 283 -13.26 46.12 -19.08
C VAL A 283 -13.22 45.31 -20.39
N ALA A 284 -14.25 45.47 -21.22
CA ALA A 284 -14.30 44.96 -22.58
C ALA A 284 -13.45 45.85 -23.52
N PRO A 285 -12.96 45.36 -24.67
CA PRO A 285 -12.09 46.15 -25.56
C PRO A 285 -12.72 47.45 -26.04
#